data_AF-A0A7S0N2D5-F1
#
_entry.id   AF-A0A7S0N2D5-F1
#
_cell.length_a   1.000
_cell.length_b   1.000
_cell.length_c   1.000
_cell.angle_alpha   90.00
_cell.angle_beta   90.00
_cell.angle_gamma   90.00
#
_symmetry.space_group_name_H-M   'P 1'
#
loop_
_entity.id
_entity.type
_entity.pdbx_description
1 polymer ?
#
loop_
_entity_poly.entity_id
_entity_poly.type
_entity_poly.pdbx_seq_one_letter_code
_entity_poly.pdbx_strand_id
1 'polypeptide(L)'
;ALGRTPLEVSHKDPFSGVTRTFAVTPDLFNVLPEADLRGNHGSCAVVGNAGHLLDSDHGKAIDAHTHVLRFNNAPTADFENHVGSKTSFRFAETRFLRSLLSRDPAERRAGWRPNTKEALLVWSDYAQDLY
;
A
#
# COMPACT_ATOMS: atom_id res chain seq x y z
N ALA A 1 28.43 6.43 -6.33
CA ALA A 1 27.25 6.68 -5.48
C ALA A 1 27.74 7.38 -4.22
N LEU A 2 27.45 8.67 -4.07
CA LEU A 2 28.07 9.52 -3.03
C LEU A 2 27.33 9.36 -1.69
N GLY A 3 28.11 9.17 -0.62
CA GLY A 3 27.66 9.01 0.77
C GLY A 3 26.85 10.19 1.28
N ARG A 4 25.53 10.07 1.22
CA ARG A 4 24.62 10.93 1.98
C ARG A 4 24.39 10.28 3.34
N THR A 5 24.43 11.08 4.40
CA THR A 5 24.06 10.65 5.75
C THR A 5 22.55 10.33 5.75
N PRO A 6 22.09 9.31 6.49
CA PRO A 6 20.66 9.10 6.68
C PRO A 6 19.98 10.38 7.17
N LEU A 7 18.82 10.71 6.59
CA LEU A 7 18.01 11.84 7.04
C LEU A 7 17.19 11.39 8.24
N GLU A 8 17.38 12.05 9.39
CA GLU A 8 16.52 11.82 10.55
C GLU A 8 15.24 12.65 10.44
N VAL A 9 14.10 11.97 10.54
CA VAL A 9 12.78 12.57 10.51
C VAL A 9 12.08 12.25 11.82
N SER A 10 11.75 13.28 12.59
CA SER A 10 10.97 13.14 13.83
C SER A 10 9.52 13.52 13.61
N HIS A 11 8.61 12.69 14.09
CA HIS A 11 7.17 12.94 14.09
C HIS A 11 6.62 12.78 15.50
N LYS A 12 5.89 13.78 15.98
CA LYS A 12 5.15 13.72 17.23
C LYS A 12 3.73 13.24 16.94
N ASP A 13 3.41 12.05 17.42
CA ASP A 13 2.09 11.48 17.29
C ASP A 13 1.06 12.35 18.01
N PRO A 14 -0.02 12.80 17.34
CA PRO A 14 -0.97 13.74 17.92
C PRO A 14 -1.89 13.14 18.99
N PHE A 15 -1.98 11.81 19.08
CA PHE A 15 -2.89 11.11 20.00
C PHE A 15 -2.20 10.69 21.30
N SER A 16 -1.03 10.07 21.19
CA SER A 16 -0.19 9.59 22.30
C SER A 16 0.80 10.64 22.79
N GLY A 17 1.12 11.65 21.98
CA GLY A 17 2.12 12.66 22.29
C GLY A 17 3.58 12.16 22.20
N VAL A 18 3.79 10.89 21.85
CA VAL A 18 5.13 10.29 21.70
C VAL A 18 5.81 10.82 20.44
N THR A 19 7.04 11.29 20.57
CA THR A 19 7.89 11.61 19.41
C THR A 19 8.66 10.38 18.97
N ARG A 20 8.51 10.01 17.70
CA ARG A 20 9.29 8.94 17.07
C ARG A 20 10.24 9.55 16.04
N THR A 21 11.46 9.03 15.99
CA THR A 21 12.48 9.43 15.01
C THR A 21 12.79 8.26 14.10
N PHE A 22 12.77 8.50 12.80
CA PHE A 22 13.07 7.52 11.75
C PHE A 22 14.29 7.98 10.96
N ALA A 23 15.21 7.05 10.69
CA ALA A 23 16.33 7.30 9.80
C ALA A 23 15.96 6.86 8.38
N VAL A 24 15.87 7.83 7.47
CA VAL A 24 15.63 7.59 6.05
C VAL A 24 16.97 7.41 5.35
N THR A 25 17.21 6.20 4.85
CA THR A 25 18.46 5.89 4.13
C THR A 25 18.49 6.59 2.77
N PRO A 26 19.68 6.96 2.26
CA PRO A 26 19.84 7.54 0.92
C PRO A 26 19.17 6.72 -0.19
N ASP A 27 19.19 5.39 -0.06
CA ASP A 27 18.62 4.49 -1.06
C ASP A 27 17.10 4.62 -1.17
N LEU A 28 16.40 4.98 -0.09
CA LEU A 28 14.96 5.18 -0.14
C LEU A 28 14.60 6.36 -1.05
N PHE A 29 15.41 7.41 -1.09
CA PHE A 29 15.16 8.56 -1.96
C PHE A 29 15.18 8.20 -3.46
N ASN A 30 15.85 7.11 -3.84
CA ASN A 30 15.90 6.68 -5.25
C ASN A 30 14.60 6.00 -5.70
N VAL A 31 13.73 5.60 -4.76
CA VAL A 31 12.46 4.91 -5.04
C VAL A 31 11.23 5.73 -4.64
N LEU A 32 11.42 6.87 -3.98
CA LEU A 32 10.34 7.81 -3.70
C LEU A 32 9.91 8.52 -5.01
N PRO A 33 8.62 8.86 -5.14
CA PRO A 33 8.17 9.67 -6.27
C PRO A 33 8.83 11.06 -6.22
N GLU A 34 9.12 11.63 -7.40
CA GLU A 34 9.71 12.97 -7.51
C GLU A 34 8.79 14.07 -6.94
N ALA A 35 7.49 13.82 -6.92
CA ALA A 35 6.49 14.75 -6.42
C ALA A 35 5.34 14.03 -5.68
N ASP A 36 4.74 14.75 -4.74
CA ASP A 36 3.52 14.33 -4.06
C ASP A 36 2.35 14.15 -5.05
N LEU A 37 1.45 13.21 -4.74
CA LEU A 37 0.23 12.94 -5.50
C LEU A 37 -0.88 13.98 -5.20
N ARG A 38 -0.60 15.26 -5.44
CA ARG A 38 -1.54 16.37 -5.21
C ARG A 38 -2.47 16.56 -6.41
N GLY A 39 -3.75 16.79 -6.16
CA GLY A 39 -4.73 17.12 -7.19
C GLY A 39 -6.12 16.55 -6.92
N ASN A 40 -7.05 16.85 -7.83
CA ASN A 40 -8.36 16.21 -7.85
C ASN A 40 -8.23 14.83 -8.51
N HIS A 41 -8.63 13.80 -7.77
CA HIS A 41 -8.55 12.40 -8.18
C HIS A 41 -9.89 11.86 -8.74
N GLY A 42 -10.90 12.72 -8.91
CA GLY A 42 -12.20 12.29 -9.42
C GLY A 42 -12.93 11.38 -8.42
N SER A 43 -13.49 10.27 -8.90
CA SER A 43 -14.19 9.32 -8.04
C SER A 43 -13.25 8.23 -7.54
N CYS A 44 -13.37 7.88 -6.25
CA CYS A 44 -12.53 6.86 -5.61
C CYS A 44 -13.38 5.74 -5.00
N ALA A 45 -13.01 4.49 -5.26
CA ALA A 45 -13.51 3.34 -4.51
C ALA A 45 -12.43 2.89 -3.50
N VAL A 46 -12.81 2.80 -2.22
CA VAL A 46 -11.96 2.27 -1.15
C VAL A 46 -12.45 0.87 -0.80
N VAL A 47 -11.67 -0.15 -1.15
CA VAL A 47 -12.10 -1.55 -1.06
C VAL A 47 -11.34 -2.23 0.07
N GLY A 48 -12.04 -2.50 1.17
CA GLY A 48 -11.53 -3.31 2.28
C GLY A 48 -11.46 -4.81 1.95
N ASN A 49 -11.13 -5.63 2.94
CA ASN A 49 -10.84 -7.05 2.76
C ASN A 49 -11.89 -7.98 3.43
N ALA A 50 -13.06 -7.45 3.75
CA ALA A 50 -14.09 -8.21 4.47
C ALA A 50 -14.78 -9.22 3.56
N GLY A 51 -15.03 -10.44 4.07
CA GLY A 51 -15.61 -11.54 3.30
C GLY A 51 -17.01 -11.25 2.74
N HIS A 52 -17.79 -10.35 3.36
CA HIS A 52 -19.13 -9.97 2.89
C HIS A 52 -19.14 -9.38 1.48
N LEU A 53 -17.99 -8.91 0.97
CA LEU A 53 -17.89 -8.43 -0.41
C LEU A 53 -18.21 -9.54 -1.43
N LEU A 54 -18.12 -10.80 -1.03
CA LEU A 54 -18.45 -11.96 -1.87
C LEU A 54 -19.96 -12.25 -1.94
N ASP A 55 -20.77 -11.58 -1.13
CA ASP A 55 -22.22 -11.80 -1.09
C ASP A 55 -22.95 -11.07 -2.23
N SER A 56 -22.24 -10.28 -3.05
CA SER A 56 -22.81 -9.45 -4.12
C SER A 56 -21.78 -9.11 -5.20
N ASP A 57 -22.27 -8.70 -6.38
CA ASP A 57 -21.44 -8.40 -7.56
C ASP A 57 -21.10 -6.91 -7.63
N HIS A 58 -20.18 -6.44 -6.78
CA HIS A 58 -19.78 -5.02 -6.77
C HIS A 58 -18.72 -4.67 -7.80
N GLY A 59 -18.12 -5.64 -8.49
CA GLY A 59 -16.88 -5.46 -9.23
C GLY A 59 -16.95 -4.38 -10.31
N LYS A 60 -18.03 -4.36 -11.08
CA LYS A 60 -18.24 -3.31 -12.12
C LYS A 60 -18.41 -1.91 -11.51
N ALA A 61 -19.12 -1.81 -10.40
CA ALA A 61 -19.34 -0.53 -9.72
C ALA A 61 -18.03 0.00 -9.10
N ILE A 62 -17.21 -0.89 -8.52
CA ILE A 62 -15.87 -0.56 -8.03
C ILE A 62 -14.99 -0.06 -9.19
N ASP A 63 -14.89 -0.84 -10.27
CA ASP A 63 -14.03 -0.52 -11.42
C ASP A 63 -14.51 0.70 -12.23
N ALA A 64 -15.74 1.18 -12.02
CA ALA A 64 -16.24 2.42 -12.63
C ALA A 64 -15.62 3.69 -12.03
N HIS A 65 -14.98 3.59 -10.86
CA HIS A 65 -14.33 4.75 -10.22
C HIS A 65 -13.01 5.11 -10.93
N THR A 66 -12.64 6.39 -10.90
CA THR A 66 -11.38 6.90 -11.46
C THR A 66 -10.19 6.19 -10.81
N HIS A 67 -10.19 6.07 -9.48
CA HIS A 67 -9.18 5.33 -8.73
C HIS A 67 -9.78 4.28 -7.80
N VAL A 68 -9.07 3.17 -7.66
CA VAL A 68 -9.41 2.09 -6.72
C VAL A 68 -8.26 1.89 -5.75
N LEU A 69 -8.56 2.03 -4.45
CA LEU A 69 -7.64 1.86 -3.34
C LEU A 69 -7.87 0.48 -2.73
N ARG A 70 -6.81 -0.31 -2.58
CA ARG A 70 -6.87 -1.66 -1.97
C ARG A 70 -5.83 -1.79 -0.86
N PHE A 71 -6.07 -2.73 0.05
CA PHE A 71 -5.24 -2.91 1.24
C PHE A 71 -4.59 -4.29 1.31
N ASN A 72 -3.37 -4.31 1.80
CA ASN A 72 -2.54 -5.47 2.02
C ASN A 72 -2.47 -6.34 0.75
N ASN A 73 -2.60 -7.65 0.93
CA ASN A 73 -2.50 -8.66 -0.11
C ASN A 73 -3.87 -9.25 -0.51
N ALA A 74 -4.96 -8.47 -0.45
CA ALA A 74 -6.25 -8.98 -0.89
C ALA A 74 -6.22 -9.27 -2.40
N PRO A 75 -6.54 -10.52 -2.81
CA PRO A 75 -6.56 -10.90 -4.21
C PRO A 75 -7.79 -10.33 -4.92
N THR A 76 -7.64 -10.08 -6.21
CA THR A 76 -8.75 -9.79 -7.12
C THR A 76 -9.01 -10.94 -8.08
N ALA A 77 -7.96 -11.70 -8.43
CA ALA A 77 -8.04 -12.88 -9.27
C ALA A 77 -9.02 -13.89 -8.69
N ASP A 78 -9.91 -14.40 -9.54
CA ASP A 78 -11.02 -15.31 -9.21
C ASP A 78 -12.17 -14.67 -8.40
N PHE A 79 -12.09 -13.37 -8.12
CA PHE A 79 -13.09 -12.61 -7.37
C PHE A 79 -13.56 -11.34 -8.09
N GLU A 80 -13.18 -11.14 -9.36
CA GLU A 80 -13.37 -9.87 -10.07
C GLU A 80 -14.83 -9.43 -10.17
N ASN A 81 -15.77 -10.39 -10.25
CA ASN A 81 -17.20 -10.08 -10.25
C ASN A 81 -17.64 -9.37 -8.96
N HIS A 82 -17.03 -9.74 -7.84
CA HIS A 82 -17.34 -9.23 -6.51
C HIS A 82 -16.54 -7.98 -6.18
N VAL A 83 -15.23 -8.01 -6.41
CA VAL A 83 -14.32 -6.96 -5.90
C VAL A 83 -13.68 -6.11 -6.98
N GLY A 84 -13.94 -6.39 -8.26
CA GLY A 84 -13.34 -5.71 -9.40
C GLY A 84 -11.88 -6.13 -9.64
N SER A 85 -11.30 -5.61 -10.71
CA SER A 85 -9.95 -5.92 -11.18
C SER A 85 -9.00 -4.72 -11.08
N LYS A 86 -9.54 -3.49 -11.06
CA LYS A 86 -8.74 -2.26 -11.06
C LYS A 86 -8.08 -2.07 -9.69
N THR A 87 -6.81 -1.67 -9.72
CA THR A 87 -6.07 -1.14 -8.57
C THR A 87 -5.25 0.05 -9.05
N SER A 88 -5.43 1.21 -8.43
CA SER A 88 -4.62 2.40 -8.67
C SER A 88 -3.61 2.61 -7.55
N PHE A 89 -4.06 2.39 -6.32
CA PHE A 89 -3.25 2.53 -5.11
C PHE A 89 -3.36 1.27 -4.28
N ARG A 90 -2.22 0.78 -3.81
CA ARG A 90 -2.19 -0.30 -2.83
C ARG A 90 -1.50 0.14 -1.56
N PHE A 91 -2.26 0.04 -0.49
CA PHE A 91 -1.85 0.26 0.87
C PHE A 91 -1.24 -1.05 1.40
N ALA A 92 0.08 -1.13 1.53
CA ALA A 92 0.79 -2.35 1.90
C ALA A 92 1.59 -2.19 3.20
N GLU A 93 1.45 -3.18 4.07
CA GLU A 93 2.21 -3.29 5.31
C GLU A 93 3.65 -3.78 5.03
N THR A 94 4.61 -3.33 5.84
CA THR A 94 6.04 -3.59 5.60
C THR A 94 6.41 -5.08 5.66
N ARG A 95 5.81 -5.92 6.51
CA ARG A 95 6.07 -7.38 6.51
C ARG A 95 5.63 -8.01 5.21
N PHE A 96 4.50 -7.59 4.64
CA PHE A 96 4.10 -8.05 3.31
C PHE A 96 5.13 -7.67 2.24
N LEU A 97 5.64 -6.44 2.26
CA LEU A 97 6.71 -6.02 1.35
C LEU A 97 8.00 -6.81 1.53
N ARG A 98 8.38 -7.14 2.77
CA ARG A 98 9.52 -8.03 3.04
C ARG A 98 9.34 -9.39 2.37
N SER A 99 8.13 -9.96 2.40
CA SER A 99 7.85 -11.23 1.72
C SER A 99 7.92 -11.16 0.18
N LEU A 100 7.73 -9.97 -0.40
CA LEU A 100 7.91 -9.76 -1.85
C LEU A 100 9.38 -9.61 -2.24
N LEU A 101 10.18 -9.02 -1.35
CA LEU A 101 11.63 -8.84 -1.53
C LEU A 101 12.43 -10.07 -1.09
N SER A 102 11.85 -10.94 -0.26
CA SER A 102 12.54 -12.13 0.18
C SER A 102 12.73 -13.09 -0.98
N ARG A 103 13.95 -13.63 -1.07
CA ARG A 103 14.31 -14.64 -2.05
C ARG A 103 13.85 -16.04 -1.62
N ASP A 104 13.20 -16.14 -0.45
CA ASP A 104 12.71 -17.39 0.12
C ASP A 104 11.45 -17.86 -0.63
N PRO A 105 11.49 -19.02 -1.30
CA PRO A 105 10.33 -19.60 -1.97
C PRO A 105 9.15 -19.90 -1.04
N ALA A 106 9.38 -20.13 0.26
CA ALA A 106 8.33 -20.42 1.23
C ALA A 106 7.58 -19.16 1.70
N GLU A 107 8.26 -18.01 1.71
CA GLU A 107 7.66 -16.70 2.02
C GLU A 107 7.01 -16.03 0.82
N ARG A 108 7.33 -16.47 -0.41
CA ARG A 108 6.55 -16.15 -1.61
C ARG A 108 5.15 -16.74 -1.46
N ARG A 109 4.29 -16.09 -0.68
CA ARG A 109 2.84 -16.34 -0.70
C ARG A 109 2.42 -16.23 -2.16
N ALA A 110 2.03 -17.35 -2.74
CA ALA A 110 1.50 -17.41 -4.08
C ALA A 110 0.27 -16.50 -4.17
N GLY A 111 0.17 -15.71 -5.23
CA GLY A 111 -1.10 -15.09 -5.62
C GLY A 111 -1.01 -13.68 -6.17
N TRP A 112 -0.19 -12.80 -5.59
CA TRP A 112 -0.18 -11.40 -6.02
C TRP A 112 1.22 -10.84 -6.20
N ARG A 113 1.39 -10.08 -7.28
CA ARG A 113 2.59 -9.33 -7.64
C ARG A 113 2.14 -7.91 -7.94
N PRO A 114 2.88 -6.88 -7.46
CA PRO A 114 2.60 -5.52 -7.87
C PRO A 114 2.74 -5.40 -9.40
N ASN A 115 1.71 -4.84 -10.02
CA ASN A 115 1.70 -4.37 -11.40
C ASN A 115 2.47 -3.05 -11.50
N THR A 116 3.04 -2.76 -12.67
CA THR A 116 3.81 -1.54 -12.92
C THR A 116 2.96 -0.26 -12.99
N LYS A 117 1.63 -0.39 -13.01
CA LYS A 117 0.68 0.74 -13.10
C LYS A 117 0.08 1.16 -11.76
N GLU A 118 0.37 0.44 -10.68
CA GLU A 118 -0.15 0.75 -9.35
C GLU A 118 0.91 1.46 -8.49
N ALA A 119 0.48 2.50 -7.78
CA ALA A 119 1.30 3.14 -6.77
C ALA A 119 1.20 2.36 -5.45
N LEU A 120 2.36 1.96 -4.91
CA LEU A 120 2.46 1.23 -3.66
C LEU A 120 2.74 2.20 -2.51
N LEU A 121 1.79 2.30 -1.58
CA LEU A 121 1.94 3.08 -0.35
C LEU A 121 2.34 2.13 0.78
N VAL A 122 3.52 2.37 1.34
CA VAL A 122 4.13 1.51 2.36
C VAL A 122 4.04 2.18 3.72
N TRP A 123 3.57 1.45 4.73
CA TRP A 123 3.68 1.90 6.12
C TRP A 123 4.49 0.93 6.98
N SER A 124 5.12 1.49 8.01
CA SER A 124 5.78 0.72 9.06
C SER A 124 4.78 0.09 10.02
N ASP A 125 5.17 -1.02 10.63
CA ASP A 125 4.51 -1.65 11.79
C ASP A 125 4.01 -0.63 12.83
N TYR A 126 4.80 0.40 13.12
CA TYR A 126 4.42 1.48 14.04
C TYR A 126 3.17 2.28 13.67
N ALA A 127 2.75 2.27 12.40
CA ALA A 127 1.54 2.95 11.96
C ALA A 127 0.25 2.22 12.41
N GLN A 128 0.35 0.93 12.78
CA GLN A 128 -0.80 0.13 13.22
C GLN A 128 -0.87 -0.02 14.74
N ASP A 129 0.26 0.00 15.45
CA ASP A 129 0.34 -0.16 16.92
C ASP A 129 -0.24 1.01 17.73
N LEU A 130 -0.89 1.98 17.08
CA LEU A 130 -1.46 3.18 17.70
C LEU A 130 -2.98 3.12 17.92
N TYR A 131 -3.61 1.97 17.65
CA TYR A 131 -5.03 1.71 17.88
C TYR A 131 -5.22 0.35 18.55
#